data_AF-A0AAE9IDK8-F1
#
_entry.id   AF-A0AAE9IDK8-F1
#
_cell.length_a   1.000
_cell.length_b   1.000
_cell.length_c   1.000
_cell.angle_alpha   90.00
_cell.angle_beta   90.00
_cell.angle_gamma   90.00
#
_symmetry.space_group_name_H-M   'P 1'
#
loop_
_entity.id
_entity.type
_entity.pdbx_description
1 polymer ?
#
loop_
_entity_poly.entity_id
_entity_poly.type
_entity_poly.pdbx_seq_one_letter_code
_entity_poly.pdbx_strand_id
1 'polypeptide(L)'
;MKNSITITSILQSMLTPEEVQRVVKLIGYEDKARKFTVYHLLQYWCMAALEQWGSYRSSVDYAALCGLPVVHYSRFSTKAAEVPFSVFKELFHILALRSENGQPLQVVETLGSKHDGPMSEALAQPDYILVMDCAYGKLERLDHFKTHGQSFVIRLRDNVHLEKPHALRRLTKSDSSVIRDITCQLGTPQCRSRQCHRVVMFRDFEGREIRVVTDLMQVTAEQIAQIYKARWQIEVFFRWIKQHLNIPTLFGTTENAVYGQLFCALIVYVLLNWLFIAAQTSWPQHAVLSFARFSRLFLLQNYLLNG
;
A
#
# COMPACT_ATOMS: atom_id res chain seq x y z
N MET A 1 -3.33 -0.69 -37.92
CA MET A 1 -3.77 -0.54 -36.52
C MET A 1 -2.54 -0.57 -35.64
N LYS A 2 -2.15 0.56 -35.02
CA LYS A 2 -1.09 0.53 -34.01
C LYS A 2 -1.65 -0.26 -32.82
N ASN A 3 -1.04 -1.39 -32.48
CA ASN A 3 -1.34 -2.12 -31.25
C ASN A 3 -0.89 -1.23 -30.07
N SER A 4 -1.74 -0.31 -29.64
CA SER A 4 -1.53 0.43 -28.39
C SER A 4 -1.65 -0.58 -27.27
N ILE A 5 -0.57 -0.81 -26.52
CA ILE A 5 -0.61 -1.63 -25.31
C ILE A 5 -1.47 -0.87 -24.30
N THR A 6 -2.74 -1.26 -24.16
CA THR A 6 -3.65 -0.73 -23.15
C THR A 6 -3.50 -1.50 -21.86
N ILE A 7 -3.85 -0.90 -20.71
CA ILE A 7 -3.89 -1.62 -19.43
C ILE A 7 -4.85 -2.81 -19.46
N THR A 8 -5.89 -2.78 -20.31
CA THR A 8 -6.80 -3.91 -20.53
C THR A 8 -6.09 -5.08 -21.20
N SER A 9 -5.20 -4.83 -22.16
CA SER A 9 -4.39 -5.89 -22.78
C SER A 9 -3.38 -6.50 -21.79
N ILE A 10 -2.76 -5.67 -20.94
CA ILE A 10 -1.84 -6.13 -19.88
C ILE A 10 -2.62 -6.97 -18.86
N LEU A 11 -3.76 -6.47 -18.39
CA LEU A 11 -4.63 -7.19 -17.47
C LEU A 11 -5.03 -8.55 -18.06
N GLN A 12 -5.42 -8.60 -19.33
CA GLN A 12 -5.81 -9.86 -19.99
C GLN A 12 -4.65 -10.86 -20.09
N SER A 13 -3.41 -10.38 -20.26
CA SER A 13 -2.20 -11.23 -20.27
C SER A 13 -1.87 -11.83 -18.90
N MET A 14 -2.23 -11.12 -17.82
CA MET A 14 -1.95 -11.53 -16.44
C MET A 14 -3.12 -12.24 -15.78
N LEU A 15 -4.35 -12.00 -16.25
CA LEU A 15 -5.59 -12.47 -15.66
C LEU A 15 -6.65 -12.68 -16.73
N THR A 16 -6.92 -13.95 -17.00
CA THR A 16 -7.92 -14.37 -17.99
C THR A 16 -9.35 -14.23 -17.47
N PRO A 17 -10.37 -14.05 -18.35
CA PRO A 17 -11.77 -14.05 -17.94
C PRO A 17 -12.18 -15.30 -17.15
N GLU A 18 -11.63 -16.46 -17.51
CA GLU A 18 -11.89 -17.75 -16.86
C GLU A 18 -11.34 -17.78 -15.43
N GLU A 19 -10.17 -17.19 -15.20
CA GLU A 19 -9.60 -17.04 -13.85
C GLU A 19 -10.46 -16.15 -12.96
N VAL A 20 -10.92 -15.02 -13.51
CA VAL A 20 -11.85 -14.14 -12.77
C VAL A 20 -13.12 -14.88 -12.43
N GLN A 21 -13.66 -15.67 -13.36
CA GLN A 21 -14.85 -16.47 -13.10
C GLN A 21 -14.62 -17.54 -12.03
N ARG A 22 -13.42 -18.16 -11.98
CA ARG A 22 -13.06 -19.10 -10.90
C ARG A 22 -13.07 -18.40 -9.53
N VAL A 23 -12.46 -17.23 -9.41
CA VAL A 23 -12.42 -16.46 -8.15
C VAL A 23 -13.83 -16.02 -7.73
N VAL A 24 -14.63 -15.53 -8.68
CA VAL A 24 -16.03 -15.18 -8.45
C VAL A 24 -16.83 -16.35 -7.87
N LYS A 25 -16.66 -17.56 -8.44
CA LYS A 25 -17.31 -18.78 -7.94
C LYS A 25 -16.81 -19.19 -6.55
N LEU A 26 -15.51 -19.10 -6.29
CA LEU A 26 -14.92 -19.42 -4.98
C LEU A 26 -15.46 -18.54 -3.85
N ILE A 27 -15.73 -17.27 -4.16
CA ILE A 27 -16.33 -16.31 -3.22
C ILE A 27 -17.85 -16.50 -3.06
N GLY A 28 -18.46 -17.37 -3.88
CA GLY A 28 -19.88 -17.66 -3.82
C GLY A 28 -20.76 -16.58 -4.47
N TYR A 29 -20.20 -15.70 -5.30
CA TYR A 29 -20.99 -14.74 -6.08
C TYR A 29 -21.41 -15.35 -7.43
N GLU A 30 -22.69 -15.29 -7.74
CA GLU A 30 -23.23 -15.74 -9.03
C GLU A 30 -23.34 -14.55 -9.99
N ASP A 31 -22.47 -14.50 -10.99
CA ASP A 31 -22.56 -13.48 -12.03
C ASP A 31 -23.65 -13.82 -13.07
N LYS A 32 -24.83 -13.23 -12.91
CA LYS A 32 -25.98 -13.42 -13.81
C LYS A 32 -25.90 -12.61 -15.11
N ALA A 33 -24.97 -11.67 -15.23
CA ALA A 33 -24.95 -10.75 -16.36
C ALA A 33 -24.19 -11.33 -17.55
N ARG A 34 -24.84 -11.37 -18.72
CA ARG A 34 -24.20 -11.85 -19.97
C ARG A 34 -23.39 -10.78 -20.70
N LYS A 35 -23.80 -9.51 -20.62
CA LYS A 35 -23.20 -8.39 -21.38
C LYS A 35 -22.24 -7.51 -20.58
N PHE A 36 -22.28 -7.60 -19.25
CA PHE A 36 -21.44 -6.80 -18.35
C PHE A 36 -21.07 -7.65 -17.14
N THR A 37 -20.12 -8.56 -17.36
CA THR A 37 -19.63 -9.51 -16.35
C THR A 37 -18.76 -8.82 -15.30
N VAL A 38 -18.38 -9.53 -14.24
CA VAL A 38 -17.38 -9.07 -13.25
C VAL A 38 -16.04 -8.75 -13.91
N TYR A 39 -15.66 -9.48 -14.97
CA TYR A 39 -14.46 -9.17 -15.74
C TYR A 39 -14.53 -7.79 -16.40
N HIS A 40 -15.69 -7.44 -16.98
CA HIS A 40 -15.90 -6.11 -17.53
C HIS A 40 -15.92 -5.04 -16.44
N LEU A 41 -16.51 -5.34 -15.27
CA LEU A 41 -16.47 -4.43 -14.12
C LEU A 41 -15.03 -4.17 -13.66
N LEU A 42 -14.19 -5.21 -13.57
CA LEU A 42 -12.76 -5.10 -13.27
C LEU A 42 -12.04 -4.19 -14.28
N GLN A 43 -12.28 -4.41 -15.58
CA GLN A 43 -11.68 -3.58 -16.63
C GLN A 43 -12.13 -2.12 -16.53
N TYR A 44 -13.42 -1.88 -16.27
CA TYR A 44 -13.97 -0.54 -16.05
C TYR A 44 -13.30 0.15 -14.87
N TRP A 45 -13.13 -0.55 -13.73
CA TRP A 45 -12.44 0.02 -12.58
C TRP A 45 -10.96 0.30 -12.83
N CYS A 46 -10.27 -0.60 -13.53
CA CYS A 46 -8.86 -0.40 -13.88
C CYS A 46 -8.69 0.81 -14.82
N MET A 47 -9.56 0.96 -15.83
CA MET A 47 -9.56 2.14 -16.69
C MET A 47 -9.93 3.40 -15.92
N ALA A 48 -10.95 3.36 -15.07
CA ALA A 48 -11.35 4.50 -14.25
C ALA A 48 -10.23 4.98 -13.32
N ALA A 49 -9.44 4.04 -12.78
CA ALA A 49 -8.28 4.33 -11.95
C ALA A 49 -7.14 4.96 -12.77
N LEU A 50 -6.83 4.41 -13.95
CA LEU A 50 -5.71 4.83 -14.78
C LEU A 50 -5.96 6.15 -15.53
N GLU A 51 -7.15 6.29 -16.14
CA GLU A 51 -7.56 7.43 -16.95
C GLU A 51 -8.30 8.52 -16.14
N GLN A 52 -8.33 8.38 -14.82
CA GLN A 52 -8.88 9.38 -13.89
C GLN A 52 -10.32 9.82 -14.17
N TRP A 53 -11.20 8.86 -14.45
CA TRP A 53 -12.62 9.13 -14.77
C TRP A 53 -13.36 9.82 -13.61
N GLY A 54 -14.21 10.82 -13.88
CA GLY A 54 -14.82 11.60 -12.78
C GLY A 54 -15.98 10.91 -12.03
N SER A 55 -16.68 9.96 -12.64
CA SER A 55 -17.88 9.33 -12.08
C SER A 55 -18.35 8.12 -12.88
N TYR A 56 -19.35 7.41 -12.36
CA TYR A 56 -20.13 6.44 -13.15
C TYR A 56 -20.70 7.04 -14.44
N ARG A 57 -21.09 8.32 -14.47
CA ARG A 57 -21.69 8.93 -15.68
C ARG A 57 -20.62 9.17 -16.74
N SER A 58 -19.52 9.80 -16.37
CA SER A 58 -18.42 10.08 -17.30
C SER A 58 -17.77 8.81 -17.85
N SER A 59 -17.81 7.70 -17.09
CA SER A 59 -17.25 6.44 -17.55
C SER A 59 -17.88 5.90 -18.83
N VAL A 60 -19.14 6.24 -19.13
CA VAL A 60 -19.84 5.77 -20.33
C VAL A 60 -19.22 6.40 -21.58
N ASP A 61 -18.87 7.68 -21.49
CA ASP A 61 -18.29 8.45 -22.60
C ASP A 61 -16.87 7.94 -22.92
N TYR A 62 -16.10 7.58 -21.88
CA TYR A 62 -14.73 7.08 -22.04
C TYR A 62 -14.64 5.58 -22.36
N ALA A 63 -15.61 4.77 -21.94
CA ALA A 63 -15.57 3.33 -22.14
C ALA A 63 -15.44 2.93 -23.62
N ALA A 64 -16.17 3.63 -24.51
CA ALA A 64 -16.11 3.38 -25.95
C ALA A 64 -14.70 3.63 -26.51
N LEU A 65 -14.05 4.73 -26.09
CA LEU A 65 -12.69 5.10 -26.50
C LEU A 65 -11.64 4.08 -26.02
N CYS A 66 -11.93 3.40 -24.91
CA CYS A 66 -11.05 2.41 -24.29
C CYS A 66 -11.27 0.98 -24.80
N GLY A 67 -12.14 0.79 -25.81
CA GLY A 67 -12.50 -0.55 -26.32
C GLY A 67 -13.30 -1.41 -25.35
N LEU A 68 -13.96 -0.79 -24.35
CA LEU A 68 -14.81 -1.47 -23.38
C LEU A 68 -16.27 -1.52 -23.85
N PRO A 69 -17.06 -2.53 -23.43
CA PRO A 69 -18.45 -2.63 -23.85
C PRO A 69 -19.24 -1.41 -23.35
N VAL A 70 -19.91 -0.70 -24.24
CA VAL A 70 -20.71 0.48 -23.86
C VAL A 70 -21.94 0.04 -23.06
N VAL A 71 -22.01 0.48 -21.81
CA VAL A 71 -23.17 0.24 -20.93
C VAL A 71 -23.66 1.55 -20.34
N HIS A 72 -24.95 1.61 -20.01
CA HIS A 72 -25.49 2.75 -19.27
C HIS A 72 -24.86 2.85 -17.87
N TYR A 73 -24.60 4.07 -17.38
CA TYR A 73 -23.93 4.30 -16.10
C TYR A 73 -24.64 3.61 -14.93
N SER A 74 -25.97 3.47 -14.99
CA SER A 74 -26.73 2.76 -13.95
C SER A 74 -26.36 1.29 -13.86
N ARG A 75 -26.07 0.62 -15.00
CA ARG A 75 -25.63 -0.78 -14.99
C ARG A 75 -24.27 -0.93 -14.33
N PHE A 76 -23.35 0.00 -14.59
CA PHE A 76 -22.06 0.02 -13.91
C PHE A 76 -22.23 0.26 -12.41
N SER A 77 -22.98 1.28 -12.01
CA SER A 77 -23.25 1.59 -10.60
C SER A 77 -23.93 0.45 -9.84
N THR A 78 -24.95 -0.19 -10.43
CA THR A 78 -25.65 -1.33 -9.80
C THR A 78 -24.70 -2.51 -9.62
N LYS A 79 -23.96 -2.88 -10.67
CA LYS A 79 -23.00 -3.98 -10.62
C LYS A 79 -21.89 -3.72 -9.58
N ALA A 80 -21.38 -2.49 -9.53
CA ALA A 80 -20.38 -2.06 -8.55
C ALA A 80 -20.87 -2.21 -7.11
N ALA A 81 -22.16 -1.96 -6.85
CA ALA A 81 -22.74 -2.14 -5.53
C ALA A 81 -22.99 -3.62 -5.18
N GLU A 82 -23.32 -4.45 -6.17
CA GLU A 82 -23.68 -5.86 -5.99
C GLU A 82 -22.48 -6.80 -5.85
N VAL A 83 -21.41 -6.58 -6.62
CA VAL A 83 -20.25 -7.49 -6.65
C VAL A 83 -19.45 -7.35 -5.35
N PRO A 84 -19.25 -8.43 -4.58
CA PRO A 84 -18.46 -8.39 -3.35
C PRO A 84 -17.05 -7.87 -3.59
N PHE A 85 -16.60 -6.89 -2.80
CA PHE A 85 -15.24 -6.36 -2.99
C PHE A 85 -14.14 -7.40 -2.76
N SER A 86 -14.44 -8.46 -1.98
CA SER A 86 -13.54 -9.59 -1.76
C SER A 86 -13.10 -10.24 -3.07
N VAL A 87 -13.90 -10.16 -4.14
CA VAL A 87 -13.49 -10.60 -5.48
C VAL A 87 -12.25 -9.84 -5.92
N PHE A 88 -12.29 -8.51 -5.87
CA PHE A 88 -11.17 -7.68 -6.29
C PHE A 88 -9.97 -7.80 -5.34
N LYS A 89 -10.22 -8.04 -4.04
CA LYS A 89 -9.17 -8.33 -3.05
C LYS A 89 -8.41 -9.62 -3.40
N GLU A 90 -9.11 -10.70 -3.71
CA GLU A 90 -8.46 -11.96 -4.09
C GLU A 90 -7.73 -11.84 -5.44
N LEU A 91 -8.32 -11.15 -6.41
CA LEU A 91 -7.63 -10.86 -7.67
C LEU A 91 -6.35 -10.05 -7.47
N PHE A 92 -6.38 -9.07 -6.57
CA PHE A 92 -5.19 -8.31 -6.18
C PHE A 92 -4.11 -9.22 -5.57
N HIS A 93 -4.46 -10.12 -4.64
CA HIS A 93 -3.49 -11.06 -4.07
C HIS A 93 -2.87 -11.98 -5.13
N ILE A 94 -3.68 -12.53 -6.04
CA ILE A 94 -3.21 -13.39 -7.14
C ILE A 94 -2.22 -12.63 -8.04
N LEU A 95 -2.55 -11.39 -8.41
CA LEU A 95 -1.68 -10.58 -9.27
C LEU A 95 -0.39 -10.15 -8.56
N ALA A 96 -0.48 -9.78 -7.28
CA ALA A 96 0.70 -9.44 -6.47
C ALA A 96 1.67 -10.63 -6.41
N LEU A 97 1.14 -11.84 -6.15
CA LEU A 97 1.91 -13.10 -6.16
C LEU A 97 2.63 -13.36 -7.49
N ARG A 98 1.90 -13.26 -8.62
CA ARG A 98 2.46 -13.51 -9.96
C ARG A 98 3.54 -12.50 -10.36
N SER A 99 3.43 -11.28 -9.86
CA SER A 99 4.35 -10.21 -10.23
C SER A 99 5.71 -10.29 -9.53
N GLU A 100 5.93 -11.27 -8.64
CA GLU A 100 7.10 -11.42 -7.76
C GLU A 100 7.41 -10.18 -6.89
N ASN A 101 6.52 -9.19 -6.91
CA ASN A 101 6.63 -7.95 -6.16
C ASN A 101 6.01 -8.15 -4.78
N GLY A 102 6.83 -8.54 -3.82
CA GLY A 102 6.56 -8.51 -2.37
C GLY A 102 5.07 -8.44 -2.01
N GLN A 103 4.40 -9.59 -1.95
CA GLN A 103 2.98 -9.67 -1.65
C GLN A 103 2.70 -9.08 -0.26
N PRO A 104 1.62 -8.29 -0.08
CA PRO A 104 1.17 -7.97 1.26
C PRO A 104 0.76 -9.25 1.98
N LEU A 105 1.36 -9.47 3.14
CA LEU A 105 1.10 -10.64 3.98
C LEU A 105 -0.36 -10.67 4.47
N GLN A 106 -0.91 -9.49 4.79
CA GLN A 106 -2.28 -9.33 5.22
C GLN A 106 -2.77 -7.93 4.85
N VAL A 107 -4.02 -7.85 4.40
CA VAL A 107 -4.73 -6.59 4.16
C VAL A 107 -6.02 -6.60 4.99
N VAL A 108 -6.18 -5.59 5.86
CA VAL A 108 -7.33 -5.44 6.73
C VAL A 108 -7.99 -4.09 6.44
N GLU A 109 -9.26 -4.13 6.07
CA GLU A 109 -10.08 -2.96 5.81
C GLU A 109 -10.69 -2.43 7.11
N THR A 110 -10.60 -1.12 7.33
CA THR A 110 -11.26 -0.44 8.44
C THR A 110 -12.08 0.73 7.96
N LEU A 111 -13.17 1.00 8.68
CA LEU A 111 -13.90 2.25 8.53
C LEU A 111 -13.06 3.38 9.12
N GLY A 112 -13.02 4.55 8.45
CA GLY A 112 -12.25 5.70 8.90
C GLY A 112 -12.66 6.26 10.27
N SER A 113 -13.81 5.86 10.82
CA SER A 113 -14.26 6.19 12.17
C SER A 113 -13.63 5.32 13.27
N LYS A 114 -13.02 4.19 12.93
CA LYS A 114 -12.35 3.31 13.90
C LYS A 114 -10.94 3.82 14.17
N HIS A 115 -10.53 3.80 15.43
CA HIS A 115 -9.13 4.05 15.78
C HIS A 115 -8.25 2.90 15.26
N ASP A 116 -7.12 3.22 14.62
CA ASP A 116 -6.19 2.22 14.06
C ASP A 116 -5.36 1.49 15.12
N GLY A 117 -5.34 2.00 16.36
CA GLY A 117 -4.53 1.46 17.45
C GLY A 117 -4.72 -0.05 17.68
N PRO A 118 -5.96 -0.55 17.89
CA PRO A 118 -6.21 -1.98 18.06
C PRO A 118 -5.82 -2.85 16.86
N MET A 119 -5.84 -2.32 15.64
CA MET A 119 -5.47 -3.09 14.44
C MET A 119 -3.97 -3.43 14.42
N SER A 120 -3.14 -2.60 15.05
CA SER A 120 -1.70 -2.86 15.12
C SER A 120 -1.35 -4.15 15.89
N GLU A 121 -2.21 -4.56 16.83
CA GLU A 121 -2.04 -5.82 17.56
C GLU A 121 -2.51 -7.01 16.71
N ALA A 122 -3.58 -6.84 15.92
CA ALA A 122 -4.06 -7.87 15.00
C ALA A 122 -3.08 -8.16 13.84
N LEU A 123 -2.21 -7.20 13.51
CA LEU A 123 -1.17 -7.32 12.48
C LEU A 123 0.17 -7.82 13.04
N ALA A 124 0.27 -8.07 14.35
CA ALA A 124 1.49 -8.58 14.95
C ALA A 124 1.78 -10.01 14.47
N GLN A 125 2.95 -10.20 13.88
CA GLN A 125 3.49 -11.49 13.50
C GLN A 125 4.96 -11.60 13.96
N PRO A 126 5.28 -12.53 14.87
CA PRO A 126 6.61 -12.62 15.49
C PRO A 126 7.79 -12.77 14.52
N ASP A 127 7.55 -13.34 13.33
CA ASP A 127 8.57 -13.54 12.29
C ASP A 127 8.98 -12.23 11.57
N TYR A 128 8.25 -11.13 11.81
CA TYR A 128 8.45 -9.85 11.15
C TYR A 128 8.70 -8.72 12.15
N ILE A 129 9.40 -7.67 11.70
CA ILE A 129 9.60 -6.46 12.50
C ILE A 129 8.47 -5.48 12.20
N LEU A 130 7.68 -5.11 13.22
CA LEU A 130 6.65 -4.11 13.08
C LEU A 130 7.23 -2.70 13.04
N VAL A 131 7.03 -1.98 11.94
CA VAL A 131 7.50 -0.59 11.79
C VAL A 131 6.31 0.36 11.77
N MET A 132 6.19 1.23 12.79
CA MET A 132 5.00 2.08 12.95
C MET A 132 5.32 3.53 13.33
N ASP A 133 4.38 4.42 13.04
CA ASP A 133 4.48 5.83 13.42
C ASP A 133 3.98 6.09 14.86
N CYS A 134 4.15 7.33 15.33
CA CYS A 134 3.92 7.71 16.73
C CYS A 134 2.46 7.59 17.20
N ALA A 135 1.50 7.45 16.29
CA ALA A 135 0.10 7.15 16.62
C ALA A 135 -0.05 5.78 17.29
N TYR A 136 0.86 4.84 17.02
CA TYR A 136 0.79 3.45 17.50
C TYR A 136 1.61 3.18 18.76
N GLY A 137 2.49 4.10 19.16
CA GLY A 137 3.44 3.95 20.28
C GLY A 137 2.88 4.15 21.68
N LYS A 138 1.70 3.59 22.00
CA LYS A 138 1.20 3.57 23.40
C LYS A 138 2.09 2.69 24.27
N LEU A 139 2.46 3.15 25.46
CA LEU A 139 3.43 2.48 26.34
C LEU A 139 3.03 1.03 26.67
N GLU A 140 1.76 0.80 27.01
CA GLU A 140 1.22 -0.54 27.30
C GLU A 140 1.37 -1.49 26.12
N ARG A 141 1.24 -0.99 24.89
CA ARG A 141 1.40 -1.79 23.67
C ARG A 141 2.86 -2.16 23.42
N LEU A 142 3.79 -1.25 23.70
CA LEU A 142 5.22 -1.54 23.60
C LEU A 142 5.63 -2.66 24.56
N ASP A 143 5.11 -2.62 25.80
CA ASP A 143 5.30 -3.69 26.77
C ASP A 143 4.67 -5.01 26.30
N HIS A 144 3.46 -4.94 25.73
CA HIS A 144 2.77 -6.10 25.19
C HIS A 144 3.58 -6.77 24.07
N PHE A 145 4.03 -6.03 23.06
CA PHE A 145 4.84 -6.57 21.97
C PHE A 145 6.12 -7.22 22.47
N LYS A 146 6.84 -6.52 23.35
CA LYS A 146 8.07 -7.05 23.94
C LYS A 146 7.84 -8.34 24.74
N THR A 147 6.75 -8.42 25.51
CA THR A 147 6.42 -9.60 26.32
C THR A 147 6.04 -10.80 25.46
N HIS A 148 5.43 -10.56 24.29
CA HIS A 148 4.99 -11.61 23.36
C HIS A 148 6.02 -11.92 22.28
N GLY A 149 7.25 -11.41 22.39
CA GLY A 149 8.32 -11.67 21.42
C GLY A 149 8.09 -11.03 20.04
N GLN A 150 7.18 -10.08 19.92
CA GLN A 150 6.97 -9.32 18.69
C GLN A 150 8.04 -8.24 18.58
N SER A 151 8.92 -8.35 17.58
CA SER A 151 9.90 -7.30 17.33
C SER A 151 9.30 -6.06 16.67
N PHE A 152 9.80 -4.88 17.02
CA PHE A 152 9.26 -3.61 16.55
C PHE A 152 10.29 -2.47 16.45
N VAL A 153 10.00 -1.50 15.58
CA VAL A 153 10.66 -0.19 15.49
C VAL A 153 9.56 0.87 15.35
N ILE A 154 9.21 1.54 16.44
CA ILE A 154 8.07 2.46 16.50
C ILE A 154 8.54 3.86 16.84
N ARG A 155 8.06 4.89 16.14
CA ARG A 155 8.39 6.28 16.49
C ARG A 155 7.76 6.66 17.83
N LEU A 156 8.55 7.30 18.69
CA LEU A 156 8.05 7.92 19.91
C LEU A 156 7.57 9.34 19.61
N ARG A 157 6.54 9.77 20.34
CA ARG A 157 6.15 11.18 20.37
C ARG A 157 7.19 11.99 21.14
N ASP A 158 7.26 13.27 20.81
CA ASP A 158 8.34 14.09 21.37
C ASP A 158 8.22 14.35 22.87
N ASN A 159 7.00 14.25 23.39
CA ASN A 159 6.67 14.45 24.80
C ASN A 159 6.85 13.20 25.66
N VAL A 160 7.27 12.06 25.10
CA VAL A 160 7.51 10.85 25.89
C VAL A 160 8.76 11.06 26.76
N HIS A 161 8.56 11.09 28.08
CA HIS A 161 9.64 11.16 29.06
C HIS A 161 10.48 9.88 29.02
N LEU A 162 11.80 10.02 29.15
CA LEU A 162 12.75 8.92 29.16
C LEU A 162 13.34 8.79 30.56
N GLU A 163 12.78 7.86 31.33
CA GLU A 163 13.11 7.66 32.72
C GLU A 163 14.34 6.74 32.85
N LYS A 164 15.35 7.21 33.60
CA LYS A 164 16.61 6.50 33.86
C LYS A 164 17.33 6.03 32.58
N PRO A 165 17.76 6.95 31.70
CA PRO A 165 18.46 6.61 30.47
C PRO A 165 19.86 6.07 30.75
N HIS A 166 20.18 4.91 30.17
CA HIS A 166 21.50 4.29 30.21
C HIS A 166 22.05 4.19 28.78
N ALA A 167 23.22 4.78 28.53
CA ALA A 167 23.84 4.74 27.22
C ALA A 167 24.32 3.33 26.86
N LEU A 168 23.96 2.86 25.67
CA LEU A 168 24.55 1.66 25.09
C LEU A 168 25.92 2.05 24.50
N ARG A 169 26.99 1.53 25.11
CA ARG A 169 28.37 1.77 24.64
C ARG A 169 28.62 0.94 23.38
N ARG A 170 28.39 1.53 22.21
CA ARG A 170 28.69 0.95 20.89
C ARG A 170 29.65 1.86 20.13
N LEU A 171 30.45 1.27 19.24
CA LEU A 171 31.31 2.02 18.33
C LEU A 171 30.43 2.85 17.38
N THR A 172 30.50 4.17 17.48
CA THR A 172 29.83 5.09 16.55
C THR A 172 30.70 5.27 15.31
N LYS A 173 30.07 5.28 14.12
CA LYS A 173 30.75 5.69 12.89
C LYS A 173 30.87 7.22 12.88
N SER A 174 31.99 7.74 12.36
CA SER A 174 32.25 9.19 12.28
C SER A 174 31.15 9.95 11.52
N ASP A 175 30.55 9.31 10.52
CA ASP A 175 29.51 9.91 9.66
C ASP A 175 28.09 9.42 9.99
N SER A 176 27.86 8.94 11.22
CA SER A 176 26.55 8.41 11.61
C SER A 176 25.52 9.53 11.83
N SER A 177 24.30 9.34 11.33
CA SER A 177 23.17 10.22 11.66
C SER A 177 22.62 9.98 13.07
N VAL A 178 23.11 8.95 13.78
CA VAL A 178 22.68 8.57 15.13
C VAL A 178 23.23 9.56 16.15
N ILE A 179 22.33 10.10 16.98
CA ILE A 179 22.63 11.05 18.05
C ILE A 179 22.83 10.30 19.37
N ARG A 180 21.91 9.36 19.69
CA ARG A 180 21.89 8.62 20.95
C ARG A 180 21.35 7.21 20.75
N ASP A 181 21.93 6.27 21.49
CA ASP A 181 21.46 4.89 21.60
C ASP A 181 21.45 4.51 23.08
N ILE A 182 20.25 4.34 23.64
CA ILE A 182 20.06 4.20 25.09
C ILE A 182 19.05 3.11 25.41
N THR A 183 19.06 2.65 26.65
CA THR A 183 17.95 1.91 27.27
C THR A 183 17.33 2.73 28.38
N CYS A 184 16.00 2.76 28.46
CA CYS A 184 15.26 3.52 29.47
C CYS A 184 13.85 2.95 29.69
N GLN A 185 13.24 3.33 30.81
CA GLN A 185 11.79 3.24 30.94
C GLN A 185 11.14 4.43 30.22
N LEU A 186 9.98 4.22 29.61
CA LEU A 186 9.27 5.24 28.85
C LEU A 186 8.11 5.77 29.69
N GLY A 187 7.88 7.08 29.67
CA GLY A 187 6.82 7.73 30.47
C GLY A 187 7.30 8.20 31.84
N THR A 188 6.43 8.90 32.55
CA THR A 188 6.74 9.51 33.87
C THR A 188 6.61 8.48 35.00
N PRO A 189 7.15 8.74 36.20
CA PRO A 189 7.00 7.82 37.33
C PRO A 189 5.54 7.42 37.65
N GLN A 190 4.57 8.30 37.35
CA GLN A 190 3.14 8.05 37.54
C GLN A 190 2.51 7.18 36.44
N CYS A 191 3.05 7.23 35.22
CA CYS A 191 2.58 6.45 34.08
C CYS A 191 3.75 6.12 33.16
N ARG A 192 4.34 4.93 33.39
CA ARG A 192 5.51 4.44 32.65
C ARG A 192 5.31 3.03 32.14
N SER A 193 6.12 2.68 31.14
CA SER A 193 6.30 1.30 30.70
C SER A 193 6.82 0.44 31.85
N ARG A 194 6.32 -0.79 31.91
CA ARG A 194 6.75 -1.83 32.86
C ARG A 194 8.13 -2.36 32.48
N GLN A 195 8.40 -2.46 31.18
CA GLN A 195 9.69 -2.92 30.67
C GLN A 195 10.62 -1.74 30.38
N CYS A 196 11.92 -2.00 30.46
CA CYS A 196 12.94 -1.12 29.89
C CYS A 196 13.01 -1.35 28.38
N HIS A 197 13.03 -0.29 27.59
CA HIS A 197 13.07 -0.34 26.13
C HIS A 197 14.33 0.32 25.59
N ARG A 198 14.77 -0.08 24.39
CA ARG A 198 15.85 0.62 23.70
C ARG A 198 15.27 1.80 22.91
N VAL A 199 15.92 2.96 22.99
CA VAL A 199 15.57 4.15 22.23
C VAL A 199 16.76 4.57 21.41
N VAL A 200 16.55 4.69 20.10
CA VAL A 200 17.53 5.22 19.14
C VAL A 200 17.05 6.58 18.68
N MET A 201 17.92 7.58 18.79
CA MET A 201 17.68 8.95 18.34
C MET A 201 18.62 9.25 17.18
N PHE A 202 18.09 9.78 16.07
CA PHE A 202 18.88 10.10 14.88
C PHE A 202 18.31 11.30 14.14
N ARG A 203 19.11 11.91 13.27
CA ARG A 203 18.65 12.97 12.37
C ARG A 203 18.14 12.41 11.05
N ASP A 204 17.01 12.93 10.58
CA ASP A 204 16.56 12.70 9.21
C ASP A 204 17.35 13.54 8.18
N PHE A 205 16.96 13.46 6.91
CA PHE A 205 17.61 14.20 5.82
C PHE A 205 17.39 15.73 5.91
N GLU A 206 16.40 16.19 6.68
CA GLU A 206 16.15 17.61 6.95
C GLU A 206 16.82 18.07 8.26
N GLY A 207 17.55 17.18 8.94
CA GLY A 207 18.19 17.46 10.22
C GLY A 207 17.26 17.37 11.44
N ARG A 208 16.00 16.97 11.26
CA ARG A 208 15.03 16.81 12.35
C ARG A 208 15.38 15.59 13.19
N GLU A 209 15.26 15.73 14.51
CA GLU A 209 15.46 14.60 15.43
C GLU A 209 14.26 13.65 15.37
N ILE A 210 14.55 12.38 15.14
CA ILE A 210 13.59 11.28 15.19
C ILE A 210 14.01 10.35 16.33
N ARG A 211 13.04 9.99 17.17
CA ARG A 211 13.19 9.03 18.27
C ARG A 211 12.37 7.79 17.96
N VAL A 212 13.03 6.63 17.94
CA VAL A 212 12.35 5.34 17.77
C VAL A 212 12.63 4.44 18.96
N VAL A 213 11.61 3.71 19.38
CA VAL A 213 11.68 2.66 20.39
C VAL A 213 11.73 1.29 19.71
N THR A 214 12.53 0.38 20.26
CA THR A 214 12.67 -0.99 19.76
C THR A 214 13.01 -1.97 20.89
N ASP A 215 12.67 -3.24 20.69
CA ASP A 215 13.15 -4.40 21.47
C ASP A 215 14.45 -5.00 20.90
N LEU A 216 14.84 -4.63 19.66
CA LEU A 216 15.96 -5.21 18.94
C LEU A 216 17.30 -4.76 19.54
N MET A 217 17.85 -5.57 20.46
CA MET A 217 19.11 -5.24 21.14
C MET A 217 20.34 -5.53 20.28
N GLN A 218 20.30 -6.51 19.38
CA GLN A 218 21.50 -6.94 18.63
C GLN A 218 21.75 -6.14 17.34
N VAL A 219 20.75 -5.39 16.88
CA VAL A 219 20.83 -4.58 15.65
C VAL A 219 21.58 -3.26 15.92
N THR A 220 22.39 -2.77 14.98
CA THR A 220 23.08 -1.48 15.17
C THR A 220 22.10 -0.29 15.17
N ALA A 221 22.45 0.81 15.82
CA ALA A 221 21.57 1.99 15.86
C ALA A 221 21.32 2.57 14.45
N GLU A 222 22.33 2.50 13.58
CA GLU A 222 22.25 2.88 12.17
C GLU A 222 21.23 2.02 11.41
N GLN A 223 21.26 0.71 11.62
CA GLN A 223 20.29 -0.19 11.00
C GLN A 223 18.87 0.06 11.53
N ILE A 224 18.70 0.32 12.83
CA ILE A 224 17.39 0.71 13.39
C ILE A 224 16.87 1.99 12.73
N ALA A 225 17.73 3.00 12.55
CA ALA A 225 17.37 4.22 11.84
C ALA A 225 16.99 3.93 10.38
N GLN A 226 17.72 3.04 9.70
CA GLN A 226 17.43 2.65 8.32
C GLN A 226 16.09 1.89 8.19
N ILE A 227 15.80 0.98 9.12
CA ILE A 227 14.51 0.26 9.21
C ILE A 227 13.36 1.27 9.34
N TYR A 228 13.49 2.26 10.24
CA TYR A 228 12.44 3.28 10.37
C TYR A 228 12.35 4.17 9.12
N LYS A 229 13.47 4.57 8.51
CA LYS A 229 13.47 5.37 7.27
C LYS A 229 12.80 4.65 6.10
N ALA A 230 12.90 3.32 6.03
CA ALA A 230 12.19 2.52 5.02
C ALA A 230 10.66 2.69 5.10
N ARG A 231 10.10 2.99 6.28
CA ARG A 231 8.67 3.30 6.46
C ARG A 231 8.20 4.47 5.59
N TRP A 232 9.05 5.46 5.32
CA TRP A 232 8.67 6.59 4.46
C TRP A 232 8.33 6.17 3.03
N GLN A 233 8.80 5.00 2.57
CA GLN A 233 8.40 4.46 1.27
C GLN A 233 6.89 4.22 1.19
N ILE A 234 6.22 3.91 2.31
CA ILE A 234 4.76 3.78 2.36
C ILE A 234 4.08 5.12 2.07
N GLU A 235 4.61 6.24 2.59
CA GLU A 235 4.06 7.57 2.32
C GLU A 235 4.26 7.97 0.85
N VAL A 236 5.42 7.65 0.28
CA VAL A 236 5.70 7.85 -1.15
C VAL A 236 4.76 7.01 -2.01
N PHE A 237 4.55 5.75 -1.65
CA PHE A 237 3.60 4.85 -2.31
C PHE A 237 2.17 5.40 -2.28
N PHE A 238 1.64 5.77 -1.12
CA PHE A 238 0.28 6.32 -1.02
C PHE A 238 0.15 7.68 -1.71
N ARG A 239 1.20 8.50 -1.69
CA ARG A 239 1.22 9.76 -2.45
C ARG A 239 1.15 9.47 -3.95
N TRP A 240 1.97 8.55 -4.45
CA TRP A 240 1.99 8.16 -5.85
C TRP A 240 0.62 7.65 -6.29
N ILE A 241 0.03 6.72 -5.53
CA ILE A 241 -1.27 6.15 -5.85
C ILE A 241 -2.35 7.23 -5.87
N LYS A 242 -2.38 8.15 -4.90
CA LYS A 242 -3.38 9.24 -4.88
C LYS A 242 -3.24 10.24 -6.03
N GLN A 243 -2.01 10.44 -6.53
CA GLN A 243 -1.71 11.40 -7.59
C GLN A 243 -1.91 10.82 -8.99
N HIS A 244 -1.60 9.54 -9.16
CA HIS A 244 -1.56 8.90 -10.47
C HIS A 244 -2.76 7.99 -10.71
N LEU A 245 -3.38 7.48 -9.64
CA LEU A 245 -4.58 6.68 -9.71
C LEU A 245 -5.74 7.45 -9.10
N ASN A 246 -6.92 7.27 -9.67
CA ASN A 246 -8.14 7.98 -9.33
C ASN A 246 -8.78 7.55 -7.99
N ILE A 247 -7.96 7.37 -6.96
CA ILE A 247 -8.39 6.98 -5.62
C ILE A 247 -9.19 8.08 -4.91
N PRO A 248 -8.85 9.39 -5.02
CA PRO A 248 -9.59 10.44 -4.32
C PRO A 248 -11.06 10.58 -4.76
N THR A 249 -11.39 10.16 -5.99
CA THR A 249 -12.73 10.28 -6.56
C THR A 249 -13.48 8.96 -6.43
N LEU A 250 -14.18 8.75 -5.31
CA LEU A 250 -15.01 7.57 -5.10
C LEU A 250 -16.35 7.71 -5.83
N PHE A 251 -16.73 6.70 -6.62
CA PHE A 251 -17.94 6.80 -7.45
C PHE A 251 -19.22 6.43 -6.69
N GLY A 252 -19.12 5.57 -5.68
CA GLY A 252 -20.23 5.08 -4.88
C GLY A 252 -19.94 5.12 -3.38
N THR A 253 -20.98 4.84 -2.59
CA THR A 253 -20.93 4.88 -1.12
C THR A 253 -21.06 3.51 -0.48
N THR A 254 -21.39 2.46 -1.24
CA THR A 254 -21.47 1.09 -0.72
C THR A 254 -20.07 0.53 -0.49
N GLU A 255 -19.94 -0.35 0.49
CA GLU A 255 -18.68 -1.03 0.83
C GLU A 255 -18.05 -1.70 -0.41
N ASN A 256 -18.87 -2.41 -1.18
CA ASN A 256 -18.46 -3.07 -2.41
C ASN A 256 -17.91 -2.11 -3.47
N ALA A 257 -18.58 -0.97 -3.69
CA ALA A 257 -18.15 0.01 -4.67
C ALA A 257 -16.84 0.67 -4.23
N VAL A 258 -16.74 1.09 -2.96
CA VAL A 258 -15.58 1.78 -2.41
C VAL A 258 -14.36 0.86 -2.41
N TYR A 259 -14.43 -0.29 -1.73
CA TYR A 259 -13.28 -1.20 -1.66
C TYR A 259 -12.99 -1.85 -3.01
N GLY A 260 -14.00 -2.15 -3.82
CA GLY A 260 -13.80 -2.66 -5.18
C GLY A 260 -12.99 -1.70 -6.04
N GLN A 261 -13.33 -0.41 -6.01
CA GLN A 261 -12.57 0.64 -6.70
C GLN A 261 -11.13 0.74 -6.16
N LEU A 262 -10.94 0.69 -4.84
CA LEU A 262 -9.61 0.75 -4.21
C LEU A 262 -8.73 -0.44 -4.58
N PHE A 263 -9.25 -1.67 -4.51
CA PHE A 263 -8.50 -2.86 -4.90
C PHE A 263 -8.18 -2.88 -6.39
N CYS A 264 -9.08 -2.40 -7.25
CA CYS A 264 -8.78 -2.27 -8.67
C CYS A 264 -7.68 -1.22 -8.94
N ALA A 265 -7.64 -0.12 -8.19
CA ALA A 265 -6.52 0.82 -8.27
C ALA A 265 -5.19 0.15 -7.84
N LEU A 266 -5.19 -0.65 -6.77
CA LEU A 266 -4.02 -1.43 -6.36
C LEU A 266 -3.61 -2.47 -7.41
N ILE A 267 -4.57 -3.11 -8.09
CA ILE A 267 -4.31 -3.99 -9.24
C ILE A 267 -3.59 -3.22 -10.35
N VAL A 268 -4.07 -2.02 -10.71
CA VAL A 268 -3.41 -1.18 -11.72
C VAL A 268 -1.97 -0.84 -11.32
N TYR A 269 -1.73 -0.52 -10.04
CA TYR A 269 -0.37 -0.30 -9.53
C TYR A 269 0.51 -1.54 -9.75
N VAL A 270 0.04 -2.73 -9.36
CA VAL A 270 0.79 -3.99 -9.52
C VAL A 270 1.11 -4.25 -11.00
N LEU A 271 0.14 -4.06 -11.89
CA LEU A 271 0.33 -4.25 -13.34
C LEU A 271 1.34 -3.25 -13.92
N LEU A 272 1.28 -1.98 -13.53
CA LEU A 272 2.25 -0.96 -13.96
C LEU A 272 3.65 -1.26 -13.45
N ASN A 273 3.78 -1.68 -12.18
CA ASN A 273 5.07 -2.01 -11.59
C ASN A 273 5.67 -3.28 -12.23
N TRP A 274 4.85 -4.30 -12.44
CA TRP A 274 5.24 -5.50 -13.17
C TRP A 274 5.74 -5.15 -14.59
N LEU A 275 4.99 -4.34 -15.33
CA LEU A 275 5.39 -3.91 -16.66
C LEU A 275 6.70 -3.11 -16.64
N PHE A 276 6.88 -2.22 -15.67
CA PHE A 276 8.10 -1.44 -15.49
C PHE A 276 9.33 -2.36 -15.32
N ILE A 277 9.23 -3.36 -14.45
CA ILE A 277 10.31 -4.32 -14.19
C ILE A 277 10.56 -5.19 -15.42
N ALA A 278 9.51 -5.71 -16.04
CA ALA A 278 9.62 -6.54 -17.24
C ALA A 278 10.28 -5.75 -18.39
N ALA A 279 9.89 -4.49 -18.60
CA ALA A 279 10.46 -3.64 -19.64
C ALA A 279 11.93 -3.27 -19.37
N GLN A 280 12.35 -3.16 -18.10
CA GLN A 280 13.72 -2.81 -17.73
C GLN A 280 14.75 -3.80 -18.29
N THR A 281 14.39 -5.08 -18.45
CA THR A 281 15.25 -6.09 -19.09
C THR A 281 15.58 -5.80 -20.55
N SER A 282 14.72 -5.02 -21.22
CA SER A 282 14.82 -4.67 -22.63
C SER A 282 15.36 -3.26 -22.87
N TRP A 283 15.67 -2.50 -21.81
CA TRP A 283 16.14 -1.12 -21.95
C TRP A 283 17.63 -1.05 -22.32
N PRO A 284 18.03 -0.06 -23.13
CA PRO A 284 19.44 0.23 -23.33
C PRO A 284 20.14 0.48 -21.99
N GLN A 285 21.39 0.03 -21.83
CA GLN A 285 22.15 0.14 -20.56
C GLN A 285 22.26 1.57 -20.00
N HIS A 286 22.12 2.58 -20.86
CA HIS A 286 22.17 4.01 -20.49
C HIS A 286 20.80 4.63 -20.20
N ALA A 287 19.70 3.92 -20.46
CA ALA A 287 18.35 4.40 -20.21
C ALA A 287 17.96 4.13 -18.75
N VAL A 288 18.05 5.16 -17.91
CA VAL A 288 17.56 5.11 -16.52
C VAL A 288 16.21 5.82 -16.45
N LEU A 289 15.14 5.04 -16.51
CA LEU A 289 13.77 5.51 -16.28
C LEU A 289 13.34 5.16 -14.86
N SER A 290 12.94 6.17 -14.08
CA SER A 290 12.29 5.91 -12.79
C SER A 290 10.85 5.43 -12.99
N PHE A 291 10.31 4.68 -12.04
CA PHE A 291 8.92 4.19 -12.09
C PHE A 291 7.92 5.32 -12.32
N ALA A 292 8.11 6.47 -11.66
CA ALA A 292 7.27 7.65 -11.85
C ALA A 292 7.32 8.20 -13.28
N ARG A 293 8.51 8.28 -13.89
CA ARG A 293 8.67 8.74 -15.28
C ARG A 293 8.08 7.75 -16.27
N PHE A 294 8.34 6.46 -16.08
CA PHE A 294 7.76 5.39 -16.89
C PHE A 294 6.23 5.46 -16.89
N SER A 295 5.63 5.49 -15.70
CA SER A 295 4.18 5.54 -15.55
C SER A 295 3.58 6.79 -16.20
N ARG A 296 4.23 7.95 -16.06
CA ARG A 296 3.80 9.18 -16.72
C ARG A 296 3.85 9.05 -18.25
N LEU A 297 4.91 8.47 -18.81
CA LEU A 297 5.03 8.27 -20.26
C LEU A 297 3.98 7.27 -20.78
N PHE A 298 3.75 6.19 -20.04
CA PHE A 298 2.71 5.21 -20.36
C PHE A 298 1.32 5.86 -20.39
N LEU A 299 1.00 6.69 -19.39
CA LEU A 299 -0.25 7.44 -19.31
C LEU A 299 -0.39 8.48 -20.44
N LEU A 300 0.68 9.22 -20.75
CA LEU A 300 0.66 10.21 -21.84
C LEU A 300 0.46 9.56 -23.21
N GLN A 301 1.04 8.37 -23.43
CA GLN A 301 0.86 7.64 -24.68
C GLN A 301 -0.58 7.18 -24.87
N ASN A 302 -1.28 6.76 -23.81
CA ASN A 302 -2.71 6.46 -23.89
C ASN A 302 -3.53 7.70 -24.25
N TYR A 303 -3.21 8.86 -23.67
CA TYR A 303 -3.92 10.12 -23.96
C TYR A 303 -3.75 10.57 -25.41
N LEU A 304 -2.53 10.47 -25.96
CA LEU A 304 -2.22 10.86 -27.34
C LEU A 304 -2.73 9.87 -28.41
N LEU A 305 -3.05 8.63 -28.02
CA LEU A 305 -3.59 7.62 -28.94
C LEU A 305 -5.12 7.54 -28.91
N ASN A 306 -5.76 8.02 -27.84
CA ASN A 306 -7.21 7.95 -27.63
C ASN A 306 -7.93 9.31 -27.72
N GLY A 307 -7.21 10.42 -27.89
CA GLY A 307 -7.75 11.76 -28.15
C GLY A 307 -7.62 12.16 -29.63
#